data_AF-A0A1I3PJN3-F1
#
_entry.id   AF-A0A1I3PJN3-F1
#
_cell.length_a   1.000
_cell.length_b   1.000
_cell.length_c   1.000
_cell.angle_alpha   90.00
_cell.angle_beta   90.00
_cell.angle_gamma   90.00
#
_symmetry.space_group_name_H-M   'P 1'
#
loop_
_entity.id
_entity.type
_entity.pdbx_description
1 polymer ?
#
loop_
_entity_poly.entity_id
_entity_poly.type
_entity_poly.pdbx_seq_one_letter_code
_entity_poly.pdbx_strand_id
1 'polypeptide(L)'
;MKEAWLLKLHARLLCWLADRRDVQALTWHMEYVTRMLERQSADPYPFLCKWAHAKHWILRFMAGRECPRCYQKQAEEVKRLLYQLAKDSDFRVREGVAWGGLAILRTDFASGWQWLSRWSQDEVPEVRQTLAMILLPFVREQSLPAYTEKIVQQIRTDQHKIVRMITTRWETKSYV
;
A
#
# COMPACT_ATOMS: atom_id res chain seq x y z
N MET A 1 6.36 27.21 5.44
CA MET A 1 7.63 26.85 6.11
C MET A 1 7.47 26.00 7.37
N LYS A 2 6.53 26.28 8.29
CA LYS A 2 6.38 25.53 9.56
C LYS A 2 6.04 24.04 9.37
N GLU A 3 5.17 23.71 8.40
CA GLU A 3 4.70 22.34 8.15
C GLU A 3 5.81 21.40 7.63
N ALA A 4 6.69 21.91 6.77
CA ALA A 4 7.80 21.14 6.20
C ALA A 4 8.82 20.70 7.27
N TRP A 5 8.99 21.48 8.34
CA TRP A 5 9.88 21.11 9.45
C TRP A 5 9.24 20.03 10.33
N LEU A 6 7.95 20.13 10.62
CA LEU A 6 7.21 19.13 11.38
C LEU A 6 7.27 17.76 10.69
N LEU A 7 7.01 17.69 9.39
CA LEU A 7 7.12 16.44 8.62
C LEU A 7 8.53 15.83 8.66
N LYS A 8 9.58 16.65 8.68
CA LYS A 8 10.97 16.15 8.84
C LYS A 8 11.21 15.59 10.25
N LEU A 9 10.67 16.23 11.28
CA LEU A 9 10.77 15.74 12.66
C LEU A 9 10.07 14.39 12.81
N HIS A 10 8.84 14.27 12.29
CA HIS A 10 8.08 13.02 12.27
C HIS A 10 8.79 11.92 11.50
N ALA A 11 9.36 12.23 10.34
CA ALA A 11 10.14 11.26 9.57
C ALA A 11 11.33 10.71 10.37
N ARG A 12 12.07 11.58 11.08
CA ARG A 12 13.19 11.15 11.94
C ARG A 12 12.72 10.27 13.09
N LEU A 13 11.62 10.64 13.73
CA LEU A 13 11.06 9.85 14.83
C LEU A 13 10.57 8.48 14.36
N LEU A 14 9.89 8.39 13.22
CA LEU A 14 9.52 7.10 12.60
C LEU A 14 10.73 6.21 12.36
N CYS A 15 11.82 6.76 11.82
CA CYS A 15 13.04 6.01 11.57
C CYS A 15 13.66 5.51 12.88
N TRP A 16 13.77 6.38 13.88
CA TRP A 16 14.33 6.03 15.19
C TRP A 16 13.51 4.93 15.89
N LEU A 17 12.18 5.02 15.87
CA LEU A 17 11.29 4.01 16.42
C LEU A 17 11.41 2.67 15.68
N ALA A 18 11.50 2.71 14.35
CA ALA A 18 11.69 1.52 13.53
C ALA A 18 13.04 0.82 13.83
N ASP A 19 14.12 1.60 14.00
CA ASP A 19 15.45 1.08 14.35
C ASP A 19 15.46 0.43 15.74
N ARG A 20 14.68 0.98 16.69
CA ARG A 20 14.49 0.41 18.04
C ARG A 20 13.55 -0.79 18.08
N ARG A 21 12.85 -1.09 16.98
CA ARG A 21 11.81 -2.12 16.90
C ARG A 21 10.69 -1.93 17.94
N ASP A 22 10.42 -0.67 18.31
CA ASP A 22 9.32 -0.34 19.22
C ASP A 22 8.00 -0.31 18.44
N VAL A 23 7.41 -1.50 18.26
CA VAL A 23 6.23 -1.70 17.40
C VAL A 23 5.03 -0.88 17.87
N GLN A 24 4.84 -0.78 19.18
CA GLN A 24 3.69 -0.06 19.74
C GLN A 24 3.82 1.44 19.49
N ALA A 25 4.97 2.03 19.86
CA ALA A 25 5.20 3.45 19.62
C ALA A 25 5.21 3.78 18.12
N LEU A 26 5.78 2.90 17.29
CA LEU A 26 5.78 3.05 15.84
C LEU A 26 4.34 3.10 15.29
N THR A 27 3.47 2.19 15.72
CA THR A 27 2.07 2.14 15.29
C THR A 27 1.33 3.41 15.67
N TRP A 28 1.42 3.83 16.94
CA TRP A 28 0.81 5.08 17.40
C TRP A 28 1.32 6.30 16.64
N HIS A 29 2.63 6.35 16.36
CA HIS A 29 3.20 7.48 15.65
C HIS A 29 2.81 7.52 14.17
N MET A 30 2.69 6.36 13.52
CA MET A 30 2.15 6.28 12.16
C MET A 30 0.73 6.81 12.09
N GLU A 31 -0.15 6.40 13.02
CA GLU A 31 -1.53 6.93 13.10
C GLU A 31 -1.56 8.44 13.32
N TYR A 32 -0.67 8.95 14.17
CA TYR A 32 -0.54 10.39 14.38
C TYR A 32 -0.15 11.12 13.08
N VAL A 33 0.84 10.59 12.35
CA VAL A 33 1.26 11.15 11.06
C VAL A 33 0.13 11.10 10.04
N THR A 34 -0.60 9.99 9.96
CA THR A 34 -1.79 9.84 9.09
C THR A 34 -2.82 10.93 9.39
N ARG A 35 -3.20 11.14 10.65
CA ARG A 35 -4.15 12.19 11.06
C ARG A 35 -3.62 13.60 10.83
N MET A 36 -2.31 13.79 10.96
CA MET A 36 -1.69 15.08 10.66
C MET A 36 -1.78 15.38 9.16
N LEU A 37 -1.49 14.40 8.29
CA LEU A 37 -1.61 14.55 6.83
C LEU A 37 -3.06 14.86 6.41
N GLU A 38 -4.05 14.30 7.10
CA GLU A 38 -5.48 14.60 6.88
C GLU A 38 -5.85 16.06 7.17
N ARG A 39 -5.19 16.67 8.16
CA ARG A 39 -5.51 18.03 8.61
C ARG A 39 -4.73 19.11 7.87
N GLN A 40 -3.70 18.73 7.11
CA GLN A 40 -2.92 19.70 6.35
C GLN A 40 -3.69 20.18 5.13
N SER A 41 -3.72 21.50 4.92
CA SER A 41 -4.28 22.09 3.71
C SER A 41 -3.33 21.98 2.51
N ALA A 42 -2.03 21.86 2.78
CA ALA A 42 -1.00 21.66 1.76
C ALA A 42 -1.05 20.25 1.16
N ASP A 43 -0.75 20.15 -0.14
CA ASP A 43 -0.63 18.87 -0.82
C ASP A 43 0.52 18.03 -0.22
N PRO A 44 0.24 16.84 0.36
CA PRO A 44 1.27 16.02 0.97
C PRO A 44 2.13 15.27 -0.06
N TYR A 45 1.72 15.23 -1.34
CA TYR A 45 2.36 14.39 -2.35
C TYR A 45 3.88 14.59 -2.50
N PRO A 46 4.42 15.83 -2.57
CA PRO A 46 5.86 16.02 -2.70
C PRO A 46 6.67 15.40 -1.54
N PHE A 47 6.10 15.37 -0.33
CA PHE A 47 6.73 14.73 0.82
C PHE A 47 6.69 13.21 0.72
N LEU A 48 5.55 12.65 0.29
CA LEU A 48 5.38 11.21 0.10
C LEU A 48 6.32 10.69 -0.99
N CYS A 49 6.51 11.44 -2.09
CA CYS A 49 7.52 11.12 -3.09
C CYS A 49 8.94 11.07 -2.51
N LYS A 50 9.29 12.02 -1.64
CA LYS A 50 10.60 12.01 -0.98
C LYS A 50 10.74 10.80 -0.06
N TRP A 51 9.68 10.43 0.66
CA TRP A 51 9.69 9.28 1.56
C TRP A 51 9.77 7.95 0.81
N ALA A 52 9.16 7.84 -0.37
CA ALA A 52 9.22 6.66 -1.23
C ALA A 52 10.67 6.29 -1.66
N HIS A 53 11.59 7.25 -1.64
CA HIS A 53 13.00 7.04 -1.99
C HIS A 53 13.90 7.00 -0.76
N ALA A 54 13.35 7.00 0.45
CA ALA A 54 14.13 7.01 1.67
C ALA A 54 14.77 5.63 1.96
N LYS A 55 15.93 5.65 2.61
CA LYS A 55 16.67 4.43 3.01
C LYS A 55 15.85 3.53 3.96
N HIS A 56 15.15 4.13 4.93
CA HIS A 56 14.37 3.36 5.89
C HIS A 56 13.03 2.90 5.31
N TRP A 57 12.76 1.60 5.44
CA TRP A 57 11.54 0.96 4.94
C TRP A 57 10.26 1.64 5.45
N ILE A 58 10.26 2.15 6.69
CA ILE A 58 9.06 2.75 7.30
C ILE A 58 8.57 3.98 6.55
N LEU A 59 9.48 4.80 6.02
CA LEU A 59 9.09 5.97 5.25
C LEU A 59 8.51 5.56 3.90
N ARG A 60 9.09 4.55 3.26
CA ARG A 60 8.56 3.98 2.00
C ARG A 60 7.21 3.30 2.21
N PHE A 61 7.05 2.59 3.33
CA PHE A 61 5.77 2.07 3.79
C PHE A 61 4.72 3.19 3.89
N MET A 62 5.05 4.27 4.59
CA MET A 62 4.12 5.40 4.77
C MET A 62 3.80 6.07 3.44
N ALA A 63 4.77 6.17 2.53
CA ALA A 63 4.53 6.69 1.18
C ALA A 63 3.52 5.83 0.42
N GLY A 64 3.68 4.51 0.40
CA GLY A 64 2.75 3.60 -0.28
C GLY A 64 1.35 3.58 0.33
N ARG A 65 1.27 3.67 1.67
CA ARG A 65 -0.01 3.68 2.39
C ARG A 65 -0.79 4.98 2.18
N GLU A 66 -0.12 6.12 2.22
CA GLU A 66 -0.79 7.42 2.32
C GLU A 66 -0.89 8.17 0.98
N CYS A 67 -0.12 7.79 -0.06
CA CYS A 67 -0.20 8.47 -1.36
C CYS A 67 -1.55 8.38 -2.10
N PRO A 68 -2.43 7.38 -1.90
CA PRO A 68 -3.78 7.40 -2.47
C PRO A 68 -4.64 8.60 -2.10
N ARG A 69 -4.32 9.32 -1.02
CA ARG A 69 -5.01 10.57 -0.66
C ARG A 69 -4.92 11.63 -1.75
N CYS A 70 -3.86 11.58 -2.56
CA CYS A 70 -3.65 12.49 -3.67
C CYS A 70 -4.28 11.98 -4.98
N TYR A 71 -4.88 10.77 -4.99
CA TYR A 71 -5.32 10.09 -6.21
C TYR A 71 -6.31 10.91 -7.03
N GLN A 72 -7.27 11.61 -6.39
CA GLN A 72 -8.25 12.44 -7.09
C GLN A 72 -7.62 13.63 -7.83
N LYS A 73 -6.52 14.18 -7.31
CA LYS A 73 -5.85 15.36 -7.90
C LYS A 73 -4.80 14.99 -8.94
N GLN A 74 -4.20 13.80 -8.81
CA GLN A 74 -3.00 13.42 -9.55
C GLN A 74 -2.86 11.88 -9.62
N ALA A 75 -3.85 11.26 -10.25
CA ALA A 75 -4.00 9.81 -10.31
C ALA A 75 -2.79 9.11 -10.93
N GLU A 76 -2.25 9.65 -12.03
CA GLU A 76 -1.16 9.00 -12.78
C GLU A 76 0.15 9.00 -12.00
N GLU A 77 0.44 10.07 -11.27
CA GLU A 77 1.59 10.17 -10.38
C GLU A 77 1.47 9.17 -9.22
N VAL A 78 0.30 9.08 -8.59
CA VAL A 78 0.03 8.12 -7.51
C VAL A 78 0.16 6.68 -8.02
N LYS A 79 -0.42 6.35 -9.18
CA LYS A 79 -0.30 5.03 -9.81
C LYS A 79 1.17 4.67 -10.06
N ARG A 80 1.96 5.61 -10.59
CA ARG A 80 3.39 5.41 -10.85
C ARG A 80 4.17 5.15 -9.56
N LEU A 81 3.89 5.92 -8.50
CA LEU A 81 4.56 5.77 -7.20
C LEU A 81 4.21 4.43 -6.55
N LEU A 82 2.93 4.05 -6.54
CA LEU A 82 2.48 2.76 -5.99
C LEU A 82 3.08 1.59 -6.76
N TYR A 83 3.13 1.66 -8.09
CA TYR A 83 3.76 0.63 -8.92
C TYR A 83 5.27 0.50 -8.64
N GLN A 84 5.97 1.62 -8.45
CA GLN A 84 7.37 1.60 -8.05
C GLN A 84 7.57 0.90 -6.69
N LEU A 85 6.74 1.25 -5.70
CA LEU A 85 6.82 0.67 -4.35
C LEU A 85 6.32 -0.78 -4.28
N ALA A 86 5.45 -1.22 -5.20
CA ALA A 86 5.01 -2.60 -5.29
C ALA A 86 6.17 -3.56 -5.61
N LYS A 87 7.25 -3.03 -6.20
CA LYS A 87 8.50 -3.74 -6.49
C LYS A 87 9.55 -3.63 -5.38
N ASP A 88 9.22 -2.96 -4.26
CA ASP A 88 10.18 -2.79 -3.17
C ASP A 88 10.60 -4.15 -2.63
N SER A 89 11.90 -4.32 -2.35
CA SER A 89 12.42 -5.57 -1.80
C SER A 89 11.87 -5.87 -0.40
N ASP A 90 11.53 -4.84 0.38
CA ASP A 90 10.99 -5.00 1.72
C ASP A 90 9.49 -5.30 1.68
N PHE A 91 9.10 -6.48 2.16
CA PHE A 91 7.71 -6.92 2.19
C PHE A 91 6.78 -5.94 2.91
N ARG A 92 7.25 -5.26 3.97
CA ARG A 92 6.44 -4.30 4.72
C ARG A 92 6.05 -3.13 3.83
N VAL A 93 6.97 -2.64 2.99
CA VAL A 93 6.65 -1.56 2.05
C VAL A 93 5.53 -1.99 1.09
N ARG A 94 5.58 -3.24 0.61
CA ARG A 94 4.52 -3.81 -0.22
C ARG A 94 3.19 -3.94 0.52
N GLU A 95 3.19 -4.22 1.82
CA GLU A 95 1.97 -4.13 2.65
C GLU A 95 1.43 -2.70 2.67
N GLY A 96 2.30 -1.69 2.82
CA GLY A 96 1.91 -0.27 2.71
C GLY A 96 1.24 0.05 1.38
N VAL A 97 1.80 -0.43 0.27
CA VAL A 97 1.19 -0.31 -1.07
C VAL A 97 -0.15 -1.04 -1.13
N ALA A 98 -0.27 -2.21 -0.49
CA ALA A 98 -1.52 -2.96 -0.49
C ALA A 98 -2.65 -2.21 0.25
N TRP A 99 -2.33 -1.59 1.39
CA TRP A 99 -3.26 -0.66 2.06
C TRP A 99 -3.66 0.49 1.15
N GLY A 100 -2.70 1.02 0.40
CA GLY A 100 -2.97 2.12 -0.51
C GLY A 100 -3.87 1.73 -1.69
N GLY A 101 -3.59 0.60 -2.33
CA GLY A 101 -4.41 0.05 -3.41
C GLY A 101 -5.83 -0.31 -2.95
N LEU A 102 -5.97 -0.85 -1.72
CA LEU A 102 -7.26 -1.09 -1.09
C LEU A 102 -8.07 0.20 -0.93
N ALA A 103 -7.44 1.30 -0.51
CA ALA A 103 -8.10 2.60 -0.38
C ALA A 103 -8.63 3.13 -1.72
N ILE A 104 -7.85 2.97 -2.80
CA ILE A 104 -8.27 3.31 -4.17
C ILE A 104 -9.50 2.49 -4.58
N LEU A 105 -9.44 1.16 -4.46
CA LEU A 105 -10.55 0.28 -4.84
C LEU A 105 -11.82 0.52 -4.02
N ARG A 106 -11.71 0.91 -2.75
CA ARG A 106 -12.86 1.27 -1.91
C ARG A 106 -13.49 2.60 -2.29
N THR A 107 -12.72 3.51 -2.89
CA THR A 107 -13.22 4.82 -3.33
C THR A 107 -13.84 4.74 -4.72
N ASP A 108 -13.15 4.09 -5.66
CA ASP A 108 -13.62 3.84 -7.03
C ASP A 108 -13.08 2.49 -7.50
N PHE A 109 -13.92 1.45 -7.32
CA PHE A 109 -13.53 0.09 -7.68
C PHE A 109 -13.28 -0.05 -9.17
N ALA A 110 -14.13 0.51 -10.04
CA ALA A 110 -14.05 0.31 -11.47
C ALA A 110 -12.75 0.89 -12.05
N SER A 111 -12.44 2.15 -11.73
CA SER A 111 -11.22 2.81 -12.20
C SER A 111 -9.97 2.21 -11.56
N GLY A 112 -10.02 1.92 -10.25
CA GLY A 112 -8.90 1.29 -9.55
C GLY A 112 -8.59 -0.11 -10.10
N TRP A 113 -9.63 -0.89 -10.39
CA TRP A 113 -9.50 -2.24 -10.93
C TRP A 113 -8.98 -2.25 -12.37
N GLN A 114 -9.43 -1.32 -13.23
CA GLN A 114 -8.93 -1.21 -14.61
C GLN A 114 -7.39 -1.10 -14.68
N TRP A 115 -6.80 -0.46 -13.67
CA TRP A 115 -5.36 -0.32 -13.53
C TRP A 115 -4.73 -1.51 -12.79
N LEU A 116 -5.20 -1.85 -11.59
CA LEU A 116 -4.60 -2.89 -10.74
C LEU A 116 -4.71 -4.29 -11.33
N SER A 117 -5.75 -4.60 -12.10
CA SER A 117 -5.92 -5.90 -12.77
C SER A 117 -4.73 -6.29 -13.64
N ARG A 118 -4.04 -5.30 -14.23
CA ARG A 118 -2.85 -5.50 -15.06
C ARG A 118 -1.68 -6.09 -14.26
N TRP A 119 -1.63 -5.84 -12.95
CA TRP A 119 -0.59 -6.36 -12.07
C TRP A 119 -0.65 -7.88 -11.94
N SER A 120 -1.76 -8.53 -12.28
CA SER A 120 -1.87 -10.00 -12.25
C SER A 120 -0.94 -10.70 -13.26
N GLN A 121 -0.51 -9.98 -14.30
CA GLN A 121 0.36 -10.46 -15.37
C GLN A 121 1.75 -9.82 -15.34
N ASP A 122 2.07 -9.04 -14.30
CA ASP A 122 3.38 -8.38 -14.19
C ASP A 122 4.48 -9.44 -14.06
N GLU A 123 5.62 -9.23 -14.72
CA GLU A 123 6.74 -10.17 -14.69
C GLU A 123 7.35 -10.27 -13.29
N VAL A 124 7.29 -9.19 -12.51
CA VAL A 124 7.87 -9.09 -11.16
C VAL A 124 6.93 -9.75 -10.14
N PRO A 125 7.33 -10.85 -9.48
CA PRO A 125 6.47 -11.55 -8.54
C PRO A 125 6.02 -10.70 -7.34
N GLU A 126 6.83 -9.72 -6.93
CA GLU A 126 6.51 -8.77 -5.86
C GLU A 126 5.28 -7.92 -6.18
N VAL A 127 5.10 -7.54 -7.45
CA VAL A 127 3.93 -6.79 -7.92
C VAL A 127 2.68 -7.66 -7.85
N ARG A 128 2.78 -8.91 -8.34
CA ARG A 128 1.67 -9.88 -8.28
C ARG A 128 1.32 -10.25 -6.83
N GLN A 129 2.33 -10.37 -5.98
CA GLN A 129 2.16 -10.56 -4.54
C GLN A 129 1.41 -9.38 -3.91
N THR A 130 1.78 -8.15 -4.29
CA THR A 130 1.12 -6.94 -3.80
C THR A 130 -0.35 -6.89 -4.23
N LEU A 131 -0.66 -7.26 -5.48
CA LEU A 131 -2.04 -7.41 -5.93
C LEU A 131 -2.80 -8.46 -5.08
N ALA A 132 -2.17 -9.61 -4.79
CA ALA A 132 -2.79 -10.64 -3.95
C ALA A 132 -3.13 -10.12 -2.54
N MET A 133 -2.28 -9.25 -1.97
CA MET A 133 -2.53 -8.60 -0.69
C MET A 133 -3.65 -7.56 -0.76
N ILE A 134 -3.73 -6.79 -1.85
CA ILE A 134 -4.81 -5.81 -2.07
C ILE A 134 -6.17 -6.52 -2.10
N LEU A 135 -6.25 -7.68 -2.72
CA LEU A 135 -7.51 -8.41 -2.92
C LEU A 135 -7.94 -9.24 -1.70
N LEU A 136 -7.03 -9.49 -0.75
CA LEU A 136 -7.30 -10.30 0.44
C LEU A 136 -8.59 -9.91 1.19
N PRO A 137 -8.86 -8.61 1.49
CA PRO A 137 -10.09 -8.22 2.17
C PRO A 137 -11.33 -8.53 1.33
N PHE A 138 -11.33 -8.19 0.04
CA PHE A 138 -12.49 -8.39 -0.83
C PHE A 138 -12.82 -9.86 -1.07
N VAL A 139 -11.79 -10.72 -1.19
CA VAL A 139 -12.01 -12.17 -1.31
C VAL A 139 -12.62 -12.74 -0.03
N ARG A 140 -12.13 -12.32 1.13
CA ARG A 140 -12.66 -12.77 2.44
C ARG A 140 -14.09 -12.29 2.68
N GLU A 141 -14.38 -11.05 2.30
CA GLU A 141 -15.70 -10.43 2.39
C GLU A 141 -16.67 -10.91 1.29
N GLN A 142 -16.20 -11.69 0.31
CA GLN A 142 -16.95 -12.12 -0.89
C GLN A 142 -17.56 -10.92 -1.65
N SER A 143 -16.85 -9.79 -1.67
CA SER A 143 -17.33 -8.51 -2.21
C SER A 143 -16.75 -8.18 -3.59
N LEU A 144 -15.99 -9.10 -4.19
CA LEU A 144 -15.45 -8.94 -5.53
C LEU A 144 -16.53 -9.13 -6.62
N PRO A 145 -16.62 -8.24 -7.62
CA PRO A 145 -17.48 -8.47 -8.78
C PRO A 145 -17.10 -9.73 -9.57
N ALA A 146 -18.08 -10.40 -10.17
CA ALA A 146 -17.89 -11.65 -10.90
C ALA A 146 -16.85 -11.57 -12.02
N TYR A 147 -16.71 -10.41 -12.68
CA TYR A 147 -15.73 -10.22 -13.76
C TYR A 147 -14.26 -10.28 -13.26
N THR A 148 -14.03 -10.25 -11.95
CA THR A 148 -12.69 -10.35 -11.36
C THR A 148 -12.21 -11.80 -11.18
N GLU A 149 -13.12 -12.78 -11.25
CA GLU A 149 -12.87 -14.18 -10.88
C GLU A 149 -11.72 -14.80 -11.69
N LYS A 150 -11.62 -14.49 -12.98
CA LYS A 150 -10.51 -14.97 -13.83
C LYS A 150 -9.15 -14.57 -13.26
N ILE A 151 -9.01 -13.33 -12.78
CA ILE A 151 -7.77 -12.82 -12.20
C ILE A 151 -7.52 -13.42 -10.81
N VAL A 152 -8.57 -13.53 -9.98
CA VAL A 152 -8.47 -14.19 -8.67
C VAL A 152 -7.93 -15.61 -8.83
N GLN A 153 -8.49 -16.37 -9.78
CA GLN A 153 -8.04 -17.73 -10.06
C GLN A 153 -6.61 -17.78 -10.62
N GLN A 154 -6.25 -16.85 -11.50
CA GLN A 154 -4.88 -16.73 -12.01
C GLN A 154 -3.87 -16.49 -10.88
N ILE A 155 -4.19 -15.66 -9.88
CA ILE A 155 -3.29 -15.38 -8.75
C ILE A 155 -3.21 -16.62 -7.82
N ARG A 156 -4.31 -17.35 -7.62
CA ARG A 156 -4.30 -18.61 -6.83
C ARG A 156 -3.37 -19.66 -7.41
N THR A 157 -3.31 -19.74 -8.74
CA THR A 157 -2.48 -20.71 -9.48
C THR A 157 -1.15 -20.10 -9.96
N ASP A 158 -0.73 -18.95 -9.41
CA ASP A 158 0.50 -18.26 -9.81
C ASP A 158 1.72 -19.19 -9.70
N GLN A 159 2.65 -19.11 -10.65
CA GLN A 159 3.86 -19.95 -10.66
C GLN A 159 4.80 -19.64 -9.49
N HIS A 160 4.77 -18.42 -8.96
CA HIS A 160 5.62 -18.01 -7.86
C HIS A 160 5.05 -18.43 -6.50
N LYS A 161 5.82 -19.23 -5.75
CA LYS A 161 5.41 -19.81 -4.46
C LYS A 161 4.89 -18.78 -3.46
N ILE A 162 5.56 -17.62 -3.37
CA ILE A 162 5.18 -16.57 -2.39
C ILE A 162 3.81 -15.97 -2.73
N VAL A 163 3.47 -15.83 -4.02
CA VAL A 163 2.16 -15.30 -4.44
C VAL A 163 1.06 -16.27 -3.99
N ARG A 164 1.23 -17.58 -4.27
CA ARG A 164 0.31 -18.63 -3.81
C ARG A 164 0.18 -18.69 -2.28
N MET A 165 1.27 -18.46 -1.55
CA MET A 165 1.24 -18.44 -0.08
C MET A 165 0.40 -17.28 0.47
N ILE A 166 0.29 -16.15 -0.23
CA ILE A 166 -0.64 -15.09 0.17
C ILE A 166 -2.09 -15.52 -0.08
N THR A 167 -2.37 -16.23 -1.19
CA THR A 167 -3.74 -16.65 -1.51
C THR A 167 -4.27 -17.75 -0.61
N THR A 168 -3.42 -18.57 0.04
CA THR A 168 -3.91 -19.50 1.08
C THR A 168 -4.54 -18.78 2.26
N ARG A 169 -4.14 -17.51 2.52
CA ARG A 169 -4.79 -16.66 3.54
C ARG A 169 -6.20 -16.24 3.15
N TRP A 170 -6.60 -16.38 1.89
CA TRP A 170 -7.96 -16.08 1.43
C TRP A 170 -8.97 -17.10 1.97
N GLU A 171 -8.53 -18.34 2.22
CA GLU A 171 -9.37 -19.47 2.63
C GLU A 171 -9.48 -19.61 4.15
N THR A 172 -8.54 -19.02 4.90
CA THR A 172 -8.61 -18.96 6.36
C THR A 172 -9.66 -17.93 6.77
N LYS A 173 -10.86 -18.42 7.11
CA LYS A 173 -11.85 -17.62 7.83
C LYS A 173 -11.19 -17.10 9.11
N SER A 174 -11.13 -15.79 9.27
CA SER A 174 -10.91 -15.20 10.59
C SER A 174 -12.09 -15.65 11.44
N TYR A 175 -11.86 -16.58 12.37
CA TYR A 175 -12.75 -16.74 13.51
C TYR A 175 -12.66 -15.41 14.29
N VAL A 176 -13.68 -14.58 14.16
CA VAL A 176 -14.02 -13.53 15.12
C VAL A 176 -15.15 -14.09 15.96
#